data_AF-A0A8S4N4X9-F1
#
_entry.id   AF-A0A8S4N4X9-F1
#
_cell.length_a   1.000
_cell.length_b   1.000
_cell.length_c   1.000
_cell.angle_alpha   90.00
_cell.angle_beta   90.00
_cell.angle_gamma   90.00
#
_symmetry.space_group_name_H-M   'P 1'
#
loop_
_entity.id
_entity.type
_entity.pdbx_description
1 polymer ?
#
loop_
_entity_poly.entity_id
_entity_poly.type
_entity_poly.pdbx_seq_one_letter_code
_entity_poly.pdbx_strand_id
1 'polypeptide(L)'
;METKERKILCFQHCERTNILCFDLPEVCNICGENIEDTGLRIPPYRIKSPFSTAADNGCSIVIKPTVGTFLNDYTKSANLHIGITTSTGAVYDFDENGL
;
A
#
# COMPACT_ATOMS: atom_id res chain seq x y z
N MET A 1 17.66 6.10 -3.77
CA MET A 1 16.57 6.98 -4.25
C MET A 1 15.49 6.96 -3.19
N GLU A 2 15.07 8.12 -2.71
CA GLU A 2 14.02 8.24 -1.70
C GLU A 2 12.67 7.96 -2.36
N THR A 3 12.11 6.77 -2.12
CA THR A 3 10.83 6.36 -2.69
C THR A 3 9.72 7.08 -1.94
N LYS A 4 9.01 8.00 -2.60
CA LYS A 4 7.88 8.72 -2.00
C LYS A 4 6.78 7.72 -1.66
N GLU A 5 6.65 7.38 -0.37
CA GLU A 5 5.55 6.54 0.11
C GLU A 5 4.21 7.24 -0.10
N ARG A 6 3.32 6.64 -0.88
CA ARG A 6 1.94 7.10 -0.98
C ARG A 6 1.21 6.82 0.33
N LYS A 7 0.48 7.82 0.79
CA LYS A 7 -0.38 7.71 1.98
C LYS A 7 -1.70 7.12 1.53
N ILE A 8 -2.20 6.11 2.25
CA ILE A 8 -3.55 5.62 2.04
C ILE A 8 -4.45 6.34 3.03
N LEU A 9 -5.48 6.98 2.50
CA LEU A 9 -6.55 7.62 3.25
C LEU A 9 -7.74 6.69 3.32
N CYS A 10 -8.42 6.70 4.46
CA CYS A 10 -9.68 6.02 4.69
C CYS A 10 -10.73 7.05 5.11
N PHE A 11 -11.92 6.99 4.53
CA PHE A 11 -13.06 7.83 4.90
C PHE A 11 -14.38 7.07 4.73
N GLN A 12 -15.48 7.62 5.26
CA GLN A 12 -16.84 7.11 5.03
C GLN A 12 -17.78 8.25 4.61
N HIS A 13 -18.66 7.96 3.65
CA HIS A 13 -19.58 8.93 3.05
C HIS A 13 -21.05 8.47 3.10
N CYS A 14 -21.52 7.71 2.12
CA CYS A 14 -22.91 7.28 2.03
C CYS A 14 -23.29 6.16 3.02
N GLU A 15 -22.61 5.02 2.92
CA GLU A 15 -22.86 3.84 3.74
C GLU A 15 -21.84 3.71 4.89
N ARG A 16 -21.98 2.69 5.73
CA ARG A 16 -20.97 2.31 6.75
C ARG A 16 -19.80 1.54 6.13
N THR A 17 -19.38 1.95 4.94
CA THR A 17 -18.34 1.29 4.15
C THR A 17 -17.09 2.17 4.11
N ASN A 18 -15.94 1.58 4.40
CA ASN A 18 -14.65 2.26 4.32
C ASN A 18 -14.24 2.42 2.86
N ILE A 19 -14.00 3.65 2.44
CA ILE A 19 -13.47 3.98 1.12
C ILE A 19 -11.99 4.31 1.26
N LEU A 20 -11.15 3.59 0.51
CA LEU A 20 -9.71 3.78 0.49
C LEU A 20 -9.29 4.55 -0.76
N CYS A 21 -8.44 5.56 -0.58
CA CYS A 21 -7.93 6.37 -1.68
C CYS A 21 -6.51 6.89 -1.38
N PHE A 22 -5.80 7.34 -2.40
CA PHE A 22 -4.52 8.05 -2.22
C PHE A 22 -4.72 9.54 -2.02
N ASP A 23 -5.74 10.08 -2.69
CA ASP A 23 -6.21 11.47 -2.60
C ASP A 23 -7.72 11.43 -2.47
N LEU A 24 -8.28 12.36 -1.69
CA LEU A 24 -9.73 12.41 -1.46
C LEU A 24 -10.44 12.81 -2.78
N PRO A 25 -11.39 12.00 -3.29
CA PRO A 25 -12.07 12.31 -4.55
C PRO A 25 -13.16 13.36 -4.35
N GLU A 26 -13.47 14.19 -5.35
CA GLU A 26 -14.59 15.16 -5.29
C GLU A 26 -15.96 14.48 -5.26
N VAL A 27 -16.07 13.31 -5.90
CA VAL A 27 -17.31 12.52 -6.01
C VAL A 27 -17.12 11.15 -5.37
N CYS A 28 -18.12 10.70 -4.61
CA CYS A 28 -18.11 9.39 -4.00
C CYS A 28 -18.24 8.28 -5.05
N ASN A 29 -17.24 7.39 -5.14
CA ASN A 29 -17.24 6.26 -6.08
C ASN A 29 -18.32 5.19 -5.81
N ILE A 30 -19.06 5.30 -4.69
CA ILE A 30 -20.12 4.35 -4.33
C ILE A 30 -21.50 4.91 -4.70
N CYS A 31 -21.86 6.12 -4.24
CA CYS A 31 -23.18 6.70 -4.49
C CYS A 31 -23.22 7.74 -5.62
N GLY A 32 -22.08 8.24 -6.09
CA GLY A 32 -22.00 9.24 -7.16
C GLY A 32 -22.30 10.69 -6.73
N GLU A 33 -22.51 10.94 -5.44
CA GLU A 33 -22.74 12.29 -4.91
C GLU A 33 -21.43 13.02 -4.59
N ASN A 34 -21.46 14.35 -4.64
CA ASN A 34 -20.34 15.20 -4.24
C ASN A 34 -20.10 15.10 -2.73
N ILE A 35 -18.87 14.83 -2.32
CA ILE A 35 -18.53 14.59 -0.90
C ILE A 35 -18.44 15.89 -0.08
N GLU A 36 -18.21 17.04 -0.70
CA GLU A 36 -18.17 18.35 -0.04
C GLU A 36 -19.57 18.82 0.30
N ASP A 37 -20.53 18.62 -0.62
CA ASP A 37 -21.91 19.11 -0.47
C ASP A 37 -22.72 18.33 0.57
N THR A 38 -22.48 17.02 0.68
CA THR A 38 -23.29 16.11 1.51
C THR A 38 -22.61 15.72 2.82
N GLY A 39 -21.32 16.05 2.97
CA GLY A 39 -20.54 15.84 4.18
C GLY A 39 -20.13 14.38 4.41
N LEU A 40 -18.99 14.20 5.08
CA LEU A 40 -18.44 12.88 5.39
C LEU A 40 -18.94 12.36 6.74
N ARG A 41 -19.32 11.07 6.80
CA ARG A 41 -19.67 10.38 8.05
C ARG A 41 -18.44 10.16 8.93
N ILE A 42 -17.31 9.84 8.31
CA ILE A 42 -16.00 9.77 8.96
C ILE A 42 -15.02 10.60 8.12
N PRO A 43 -14.36 11.62 8.71
CA PRO A 43 -13.40 12.44 8.00
C PRO A 43 -12.20 11.60 7.55
N PRO A 44 -11.49 12.00 6.48
CA PRO A 44 -10.34 11.25 5.98
C PRO A 44 -9.25 11.17 7.03
N TYR A 45 -8.77 9.96 7.30
CA TYR A 45 -7.62 9.72 8.14
C TYR A 45 -6.61 8.81 7.43
N ARG A 46 -5.34 9.01 7.75
CA ARG A 46 -4.26 8.18 7.20
C ARG A 46 -4.25 6.84 7.91
N ILE A 47 -4.29 5.76 7.15
CA ILE A 47 -4.03 4.41 7.68
C ILE A 47 -2.53 4.08 7.60
N LYS A 48 -2.10 3.13 8.42
CA LYS A 48 -0.74 2.57 8.31
C LYS A 48 -0.59 1.87 6.97
N SER A 49 0.64 1.88 6.44
CA SER A 49 0.96 1.10 5.23
C SER A 49 0.56 -0.37 5.47
N PRO A 50 -0.09 -1.03 4.49
CA PRO A 50 -0.35 -2.46 4.56
C PRO A 50 0.94 -3.30 4.40
N PHE A 51 2.03 -2.66 3.96
CA PHE A 51 3.34 -3.27 3.81
C PHE A 51 4.25 -2.83 4.97
N SER A 52 5.01 -3.78 5.50
CA SER A 52 6.04 -3.55 6.52
C SER A 52 7.44 -3.72 5.93
N THR A 53 8.44 -3.19 6.63
CA THR A 53 9.84 -3.37 6.26
C THR A 53 10.30 -4.79 6.59
N ALA A 54 11.09 -5.38 5.69
CA ALA A 54 11.71 -6.68 5.89
C ALA A 54 12.55 -6.76 7.18
N ALA A 55 13.30 -5.70 7.47
CA ALA A 55 14.17 -5.63 8.66
C ALA A 55 13.41 -5.72 9.99
N ASP A 56 12.14 -5.32 10.02
CA ASP A 56 11.31 -5.36 11.22
C ASP A 56 10.64 -6.75 11.42
N ASN A 57 10.78 -7.67 10.47
CA ASN A 57 10.07 -8.94 10.42
C ASN A 57 11.03 -10.10 10.11
N GLY A 58 11.56 -10.74 11.15
CA GLY A 58 12.43 -11.91 11.01
C GLY A 58 11.71 -13.17 10.53
N CYS A 59 12.48 -14.18 10.11
CA CYS A 59 11.99 -15.50 9.71
C CYS A 59 10.85 -15.45 8.66
N SER A 60 10.94 -14.55 7.69
CA SER A 60 9.87 -14.27 6.74
C SER A 60 10.36 -14.39 5.30
N ILE A 61 9.45 -14.70 4.38
CA ILE A 61 9.68 -14.52 2.94
C ILE A 61 9.24 -13.10 2.60
N VAL A 62 10.12 -12.34 1.95
CA VAL A 62 9.87 -10.96 1.55
C VAL A 62 9.74 -10.89 0.04
N ILE A 63 8.77 -10.10 -0.42
CA ILE A 63 8.47 -9.92 -1.84
C ILE A 63 8.32 -8.43 -2.09
N LYS A 64 8.85 -7.95 -3.21
CA LYS A 64 8.63 -6.58 -3.70
C LYS A 64 8.61 -6.57 -5.23
N PRO A 65 8.00 -5.58 -5.88
CA PRO A 65 8.24 -5.35 -7.30
C PRO A 65 9.74 -5.14 -7.56
N THR A 66 10.24 -5.64 -8.70
CA THR A 66 11.65 -5.42 -9.09
C THR A 66 11.94 -3.92 -9.23
N VAL A 67 10.97 -3.17 -9.79
CA VAL A 67 11.04 -1.72 -9.96
C VAL A 67 9.92 -1.07 -9.14
N GLY A 68 10.28 -0.07 -8.32
CA GLY A 68 9.31 0.74 -7.58
C GLY A 68 8.68 0.06 -6.36
N THR A 69 7.43 0.41 -6.04
CA THR A 69 6.67 -0.11 -4.88
C THR A 69 5.32 -0.69 -5.27
N PHE A 70 4.73 -1.48 -4.37
CA PHE A 70 3.39 -2.05 -4.58
C PHE A 70 2.28 -1.01 -4.72
N LEU A 71 2.39 0.16 -4.08
CA LEU A 71 1.34 1.19 -4.11
C LEU A 71 1.45 2.15 -5.30
N ASN A 72 2.62 2.24 -5.93
CA ASN A 72 2.90 3.22 -6.98
C ASN A 72 3.08 2.58 -8.37
N ASP A 73 3.78 1.45 -8.43
CA ASP A 73 4.39 0.98 -9.68
C ASP A 73 3.97 -0.45 -10.07
N TYR A 74 3.41 -1.20 -9.12
CA TYR A 74 3.05 -2.59 -9.36
C TYR A 74 1.91 -2.73 -10.38
N THR A 75 2.17 -3.57 -11.38
CA THR A 75 1.19 -4.02 -12.36
C THR A 75 1.15 -5.55 -12.34
N LYS A 76 0.08 -6.16 -12.87
CA LYS A 76 -0.09 -7.63 -12.89
C LYS A 76 1.01 -8.37 -13.65
N SER A 77 1.74 -7.67 -14.53
CA SER A 77 2.84 -8.19 -15.33
C SER A 77 4.23 -7.80 -14.78
N ALA A 78 4.30 -7.12 -13.64
CA ALA A 78 5.57 -6.71 -13.06
C ALA A 78 6.33 -7.92 -12.54
N ASN A 79 7.63 -7.97 -12.87
CA ASN A 79 8.53 -8.92 -12.22
C ASN A 79 8.60 -8.62 -10.72
N LEU A 80 8.68 -9.70 -9.93
CA LEU A 80 8.79 -9.64 -8.48
C LEU A 80 10.19 -10.10 -8.07
N HIS A 81 10.74 -9.39 -7.07
CA HIS A 81 11.95 -9.75 -6.37
C HIS A 81 11.59 -10.45 -5.06
N ILE A 82 12.30 -11.52 -4.73
CA ILE A 82 12.08 -12.31 -3.52
C ILE A 82 13.34 -12.34 -2.66
N GLY A 83 13.14 -12.41 -1.35
CA GLY A 83 14.20 -12.66 -0.38
C GLY A 83 13.67 -13.39 0.84
N ILE A 84 14.58 -13.70 1.75
CA ILE A 84 14.28 -14.24 3.07
C ILE A 84 14.91 -13.35 4.14
N THR A 85 14.22 -13.24 5.28
CA THR A 85 14.77 -12.59 6.47
C THR A 85 15.28 -13.63 7.46
N THR A 86 16.45 -13.38 8.03
CA THR A 86 16.93 -14.14 9.20
C THR A 86 16.06 -13.87 10.42
N SER A 87 16.27 -14.61 11.51
CA SER A 87 15.63 -14.32 12.81
C SER A 87 15.96 -12.93 13.37
N THR A 88 17.02 -12.29 12.89
CA THR A 88 17.44 -10.93 13.28
C THR A 88 17.03 -9.85 12.28
N GLY A 89 16.29 -10.19 11.22
CA GLY A 89 15.83 -9.23 10.22
C GLY A 89 16.82 -8.91 9.11
N ALA A 90 17.98 -9.59 9.03
CA ALA A 90 18.88 -9.43 7.89
C ALA A 90 18.23 -10.04 6.63
N VAL A 91 18.28 -9.32 5.51
CA VAL A 91 17.63 -9.72 4.25
C VAL A 91 18.67 -10.34 3.32
N TYR A 92 18.34 -11.52 2.79
CA TYR A 92 19.06 -12.16 1.69
C TYR A 92 18.11 -12.26 0.51
N ASP A 93 18.46 -11.64 -0.60
CA ASP A 93 17.66 -11.66 -1.81
C ASP A 93 18.24 -12.61 -2.86
N PHE A 94 17.37 -13.10 -3.74
CA PHE A 94 17.73 -14.10 -4.74
C PHE A 94 17.32 -13.61 -6.13
N ASP A 95 18.18 -13.83 -7.11
CA ASP A 95 17.88 -13.60 -8.51
C ASP A 95 17.57 -14.91 -9.25
N GLU A 96 17.44 -14.83 -10.58
CA GLU A 96 17.15 -15.97 -11.44
C GLU A 96 18.21 -17.08 -11.44
N ASN A 97 19.44 -16.76 -11.00
CA ASN A 97 20.56 -17.68 -10.89
C ASN A 97 20.74 -18.23 -9.46
N GLY A 98 20.05 -17.66 -8.46
CA GLY A 98 20.14 -18.05 -7.06
C GLY A 98 20.60 -16.90 -6.15
N LEU A 99 21.44 -17.22 -5.16
CA LEU A 99 22.09 -16.24 -4.28
C LEU A 99 23.37 -15.70 -4.93
#